data_AF-A0AAV5SNB4-F1
#
_entry.id   AF-A0AAV5SNB4-F1
#
_cell.length_a   1.000
_cell.length_b   1.000
_cell.length_c   1.000
_cell.angle_alpha   90.00
_cell.angle_beta   90.00
_cell.angle_gamma   90.00
#
_symmetry.space_group_name_H-M   'P 1'
#
loop_
_entity.id
_entity.type
_entity.pdbx_description
1 polymer ?
#
loop_
_entity_poly.entity_id
_entity_poly.type
_entity_poly.pdbx_seq_one_letter_code
_entity_poly.pdbx_strand_id
1 'polypeptide(L)'
;MERKEEEETEEKREDQTGETEEPRAKKGKITVEEVSEEGPTVSSPQMITYDPSSMTIDRETLPSILGITGNPTGVLLQMHGISVNPPERFILSPHPLENAIKKAMHDSYWKLLSEDLEKSPPVYKTAIALVNEIKEMLLNGLIPMRDEKRRNEVAARLDINTLQNEVEQGEMNVATIASFILNVFTSICAPHRDPEIKQIKENMHNLPILLRNLMEMTDKIKEDVVSFKLEMRRDEVIEAARMYEKHDLESSFTVVKGAKEKLEGWIRNVYEKTAEEGDSMDKVKEIVRRVVRRGFIQNLSASSISDIPFHWRLDLKEIQHFSLERRRIALIAASVYLLNSIHPLHSQSQSSLIPRLVSLSHHLSKDNINDILDSVYMECEKVLREANTLNEETEDKVKVIRALSNKDQPLRVLAEKRLDEYMFTLVNSPSVSPLPLPPSPLTPLSSLFLPLQSNFLRYIIHNENTFYDLYVNVISKVLTLRQE
;
A
#
# COMPACT_ATOMS: atom_id res chain seq x y z
N MET A 1 -41.54 -6.62 42.48
CA MET A 1 -42.94 -6.62 42.98
C MET A 1 -43.72 -5.74 42.02
N GLU A 2 -44.36 -6.36 41.04
CA GLU A 2 -45.85 -6.43 40.87
C GLU A 2 -46.19 -5.45 39.72
N ARG A 3 -46.55 -5.82 38.47
CA ARG A 3 -47.60 -6.70 37.91
C ARG A 3 -49.00 -6.45 38.47
N LYS A 4 -49.89 -5.90 37.61
CA LYS A 4 -51.26 -6.36 37.25
C LYS A 4 -52.03 -5.21 36.56
N GLU A 5 -52.49 -5.35 35.31
CA GLU A 5 -53.78 -5.92 34.79
C GLU A 5 -54.64 -4.75 34.24
N GLU A 6 -54.88 -4.68 32.93
CA GLU A 6 -56.03 -5.21 32.15
C GLU A 6 -57.31 -4.36 32.28
N GLU A 7 -57.81 -3.84 31.15
CA GLU A 7 -59.18 -4.15 30.65
C GLU A 7 -59.44 -3.55 29.25
N GLU A 8 -60.06 -4.39 28.41
CA GLU A 8 -60.53 -4.16 27.05
C GLU A 8 -61.84 -3.36 26.99
N THR A 9 -62.14 -2.74 25.85
CA THR A 9 -63.50 -2.81 25.29
C THR A 9 -63.52 -2.54 23.78
N GLU A 10 -64.02 -3.56 23.07
CA GLU A 10 -64.39 -3.64 21.65
C GLU A 10 -65.77 -3.00 21.37
N GLU A 11 -65.96 -2.45 20.16
CA GLU A 11 -67.07 -2.75 19.18
C GLU A 11 -67.25 -1.57 18.18
N LYS A 12 -66.98 -1.77 16.87
CA LYS A 12 -67.92 -2.11 15.75
C LYS A 12 -68.88 -0.96 15.39
N ARG A 13 -69.26 -0.66 14.14
CA ARG A 13 -69.06 -1.10 12.74
C ARG A 13 -69.78 -0.02 11.90
N GLU A 14 -69.38 0.24 10.65
CA GLU A 14 -70.25 0.02 9.49
C GLU A 14 -69.58 0.40 8.15
N ASP A 15 -69.71 -0.60 7.28
CA ASP A 15 -69.33 -0.80 5.89
C ASP A 15 -70.11 0.12 4.93
N GLN A 16 -69.49 0.56 3.82
CA GLN A 16 -70.21 0.80 2.56
C GLN A 16 -69.28 0.53 1.36
N THR A 17 -69.83 -0.29 0.47
CA THR A 17 -69.27 -0.93 -0.71
C THR A 17 -69.25 -0.03 -1.95
N GLY A 18 -68.32 -0.32 -2.87
CA GLY A 18 -68.32 0.17 -4.25
C GLY A 18 -67.32 -0.58 -5.11
N GLU A 19 -67.82 -1.39 -6.05
CA GLU A 19 -67.11 -2.07 -7.15
C GLU A 19 -66.35 -1.05 -8.05
N THR A 20 -65.38 -1.33 -8.92
CA THR A 20 -65.26 -2.39 -9.94
C THR A 20 -63.87 -2.34 -10.64
N GLU A 21 -63.50 -3.45 -11.29
CA GLU A 21 -62.59 -3.62 -12.46
C GLU A 21 -61.06 -3.81 -12.31
N GLU A 22 -60.64 -5.09 -12.40
CA GLU A 22 -59.32 -5.56 -12.85
C GLU A 22 -59.19 -5.49 -14.39
N PRO A 23 -58.01 -5.14 -14.95
CA PRO A 23 -57.75 -5.33 -16.37
C PRO A 23 -57.15 -6.70 -16.68
N ARG A 24 -57.89 -7.43 -17.51
CA ARG A 24 -57.65 -8.75 -18.08
C ARG A 24 -56.55 -8.74 -19.15
N ALA A 25 -55.55 -9.62 -19.00
CA ALA A 25 -54.53 -9.91 -20.00
C ALA A 25 -55.11 -10.55 -21.28
N LYS A 26 -54.69 -10.07 -22.45
CA LYS A 26 -54.99 -10.69 -23.76
C LYS A 26 -53.92 -11.72 -24.13
N LYS A 27 -54.37 -12.96 -24.35
CA LYS A 27 -53.60 -14.09 -24.87
C LYS A 27 -53.22 -13.88 -26.35
N GLY A 28 -51.93 -14.02 -26.65
CA GLY A 28 -51.40 -14.37 -27.97
C GLY A 28 -50.94 -15.83 -27.96
N LYS A 29 -51.44 -16.60 -28.92
CA LYS A 29 -51.29 -18.05 -29.08
C LYS A 29 -49.88 -18.36 -29.61
N ILE A 30 -49.11 -19.22 -28.94
CA ILE A 30 -47.91 -19.84 -29.52
C ILE A 30 -48.04 -21.36 -29.39
N THR A 31 -47.93 -22.00 -30.54
CA THR A 31 -47.95 -23.43 -30.81
C THR A 31 -46.83 -24.15 -30.07
N VAL A 32 -47.13 -25.31 -29.52
CA VAL A 32 -46.16 -26.25 -28.95
C VAL A 32 -45.42 -26.90 -30.12
N GLU A 33 -44.17 -26.50 -30.34
CA GLU A 33 -43.17 -27.34 -31.01
C GLU A 33 -42.37 -28.04 -29.92
N GLU A 34 -42.37 -29.37 -29.96
CA GLU A 34 -41.47 -30.21 -29.17
C GLU A 34 -40.03 -29.87 -29.55
N VAL A 35 -39.27 -29.30 -28.61
CA VAL A 35 -37.82 -29.20 -28.71
C VAL A 35 -37.22 -29.99 -27.57
N SER A 36 -36.46 -31.00 -27.96
CA SER A 36 -35.66 -31.95 -27.19
C SER A 36 -34.91 -31.32 -26.01
N GLU A 37 -35.01 -31.99 -24.86
CA GLU A 37 -34.25 -31.70 -23.64
C GLU A 37 -32.74 -31.84 -23.88
N GLU A 38 -32.03 -30.73 -24.00
CA GLU A 38 -30.62 -30.63 -23.62
C GLU A 38 -30.54 -29.77 -22.35
N GLY A 39 -30.19 -30.40 -21.23
CA GLY A 39 -30.00 -29.72 -19.94
C GLY A 39 -28.84 -28.71 -19.98
N PRO A 40 -28.85 -27.70 -19.08
CA PRO A 40 -27.84 -26.65 -19.08
C PRO A 40 -26.44 -27.22 -18.80
N THR A 41 -25.48 -26.87 -19.65
CA THR A 41 -24.05 -27.11 -19.42
C THR A 41 -23.59 -26.26 -18.23
N VAL A 42 -23.30 -26.92 -17.10
CA VAL A 42 -22.69 -26.29 -15.93
C VAL A 42 -21.20 -26.05 -16.25
N SER A 43 -20.86 -24.84 -16.70
CA SER A 43 -19.47 -24.37 -16.74
C SER A 43 -19.02 -23.98 -15.33
N SER A 44 -17.74 -24.17 -15.00
CA SER A 44 -17.19 -23.65 -13.75
C SER A 44 -17.39 -22.14 -13.69
N PRO A 45 -17.63 -21.56 -12.50
CA PRO A 45 -17.76 -20.12 -12.36
C PRO A 45 -16.43 -19.45 -12.74
N GLN A 46 -16.35 -19.00 -13.99
CA GLN A 46 -15.22 -18.23 -14.48
C GLN A 46 -15.08 -16.96 -13.63
N MET A 47 -13.89 -16.72 -13.08
CA MET A 47 -13.54 -15.39 -12.61
C MET A 47 -13.56 -14.44 -13.80
N ILE A 48 -14.16 -13.27 -13.63
CA ILE A 48 -14.18 -12.18 -14.60
C ILE A 48 -12.76 -11.88 -15.13
N THR A 49 -12.53 -12.26 -16.40
CA THR A 49 -12.00 -11.52 -17.56
C THR A 49 -10.74 -10.63 -17.46
N TYR A 50 -9.59 -11.13 -17.00
CA TYR A 50 -8.33 -10.45 -17.31
C TYR A 50 -7.39 -11.38 -18.05
N ASP A 51 -7.25 -11.14 -19.36
CA ASP A 51 -6.19 -11.70 -20.20
C ASP A 51 -4.91 -10.91 -19.90
N PRO A 52 -3.89 -11.54 -19.31
CA PRO A 52 -2.60 -10.92 -19.05
C PRO A 52 -1.97 -10.29 -20.30
N SER A 53 -2.34 -10.69 -21.51
CA SER A 53 -1.78 -10.24 -22.79
C SER A 53 -2.27 -8.85 -23.22
N SER A 54 -3.42 -8.40 -22.72
CA SER A 54 -4.03 -7.10 -23.03
C SER A 54 -4.02 -6.12 -21.85
N MET A 55 -3.25 -6.43 -20.81
CA MET A 55 -3.23 -5.68 -19.54
C MET A 55 -2.87 -4.20 -19.75
N THR A 56 -3.85 -3.30 -19.65
CA THR A 56 -3.63 -1.86 -19.57
C THR A 56 -3.45 -1.46 -18.11
N ILE A 57 -2.35 -0.77 -17.80
CA ILE A 57 -2.06 -0.30 -16.45
C ILE A 57 -2.35 1.20 -16.44
N ASP A 58 -3.48 1.58 -15.85
CA ASP A 58 -3.87 2.95 -15.66
C ASP A 58 -4.55 3.13 -14.29
N ARG A 59 -4.92 4.37 -13.98
CA ARG A 59 -5.57 4.75 -12.72
C ARG A 59 -6.83 3.93 -12.42
N GLU A 60 -7.62 3.61 -13.43
CA GLU A 60 -8.93 2.97 -13.28
C GLU A 60 -8.82 1.46 -13.21
N THR A 61 -7.90 0.86 -13.97
CA THR A 61 -7.70 -0.59 -14.01
C THR A 61 -6.82 -1.10 -12.87
N LEU A 62 -5.86 -0.31 -12.39
CA LEU A 62 -4.88 -0.77 -11.39
C LEU A 62 -5.51 -1.30 -10.09
N PRO A 63 -6.50 -0.63 -9.46
CA PRO A 63 -7.16 -1.17 -8.27
C PRO A 63 -7.76 -2.56 -8.53
N SER A 64 -8.47 -2.72 -9.65
CA SER A 64 -9.06 -4.00 -10.04
C SER A 64 -8.02 -5.07 -10.33
N ILE A 65 -6.93 -4.73 -11.03
CA ILE A 65 -5.83 -5.65 -11.32
C ILE A 65 -5.23 -6.18 -10.03
N LEU A 66 -5.03 -5.33 -9.02
CA LEU A 66 -4.44 -5.71 -7.73
C LEU A 66 -5.45 -6.35 -6.75
N GLY A 67 -6.74 -6.41 -7.10
CA GLY A 67 -7.82 -6.86 -6.20
C GLY A 67 -8.15 -5.85 -5.09
N ILE A 68 -7.64 -4.62 -5.19
CA ILE A 68 -7.82 -3.57 -4.20
C ILE A 68 -9.26 -3.08 -4.27
N THR A 69 -10.01 -3.39 -3.21
CA THR A 69 -11.44 -3.14 -3.09
C THR A 69 -11.75 -2.58 -1.72
N GLY A 70 -12.82 -1.79 -1.60
CA GLY A 70 -13.24 -1.21 -0.33
C GLY A 70 -13.70 0.23 -0.47
N ASN A 71 -13.70 0.96 0.63
CA ASN A 71 -14.03 2.39 0.61
C ASN A 71 -12.94 3.19 -0.13
N PRO A 72 -13.27 4.34 -0.73
CA PRO A 72 -12.31 5.15 -1.50
C PRO A 72 -11.05 5.50 -0.72
N THR A 73 -11.16 5.80 0.58
CA THR A 73 -10.03 6.13 1.45
C THR A 73 -9.06 4.95 1.64
N GLY A 74 -9.57 3.72 1.75
CA GLY A 74 -8.77 2.51 1.88
C GLY A 74 -8.02 2.20 0.59
N VAL A 75 -8.69 2.36 -0.56
CA VAL A 75 -8.05 2.23 -1.88
C VAL A 75 -6.95 3.28 -2.04
N LEU A 76 -7.23 4.54 -1.71
CA LEU A 76 -6.25 5.64 -1.75
C LEU A 76 -5.01 5.34 -0.89
N LEU A 77 -5.20 4.86 0.34
CA LEU A 77 -4.07 4.55 1.23
C LEU A 77 -3.19 3.42 0.67
N GLN A 78 -3.79 2.43 0.01
CA GLN A 78 -3.03 1.36 -0.64
C GLN A 78 -2.30 1.84 -1.89
N MET A 79 -2.94 2.67 -2.73
CA MET A 79 -2.28 3.30 -3.89
C MET A 79 -1.10 4.17 -3.45
N HIS A 80 -1.29 4.97 -2.40
CA HIS A 80 -0.24 5.75 -1.79
C HIS A 80 0.90 4.88 -1.23
N GLY A 81 0.58 3.75 -0.60
CA GLY A 81 1.58 2.78 -0.18
C GLY A 81 2.41 2.24 -1.35
N ILE A 82 1.76 1.91 -2.46
CA ILE A 82 2.40 1.40 -3.68
C ILE A 82 3.31 2.45 -4.32
N SER A 83 2.92 3.71 -4.34
CA SER A 83 3.67 4.77 -5.00
C SER A 83 4.88 5.25 -4.16
N VAL A 84 4.74 5.33 -2.83
CA VAL A 84 5.81 5.73 -1.90
C VAL A 84 6.78 4.59 -1.60
N ASN A 85 6.24 3.39 -1.36
CA ASN A 85 6.93 2.21 -0.88
C ASN A 85 6.55 0.99 -1.73
N PRO A 86 6.87 0.98 -3.03
CA PRO A 86 6.46 -0.10 -3.92
C PRO A 86 7.01 -1.43 -3.40
N PRO A 87 6.17 -2.46 -3.22
CA PRO A 87 6.64 -3.76 -2.75
C PRO A 87 7.61 -4.37 -3.75
N GLU A 88 8.47 -5.29 -3.31
CA GLU A 88 9.33 -6.03 -4.24
C GLU A 88 8.48 -6.83 -5.23
N ARG A 89 7.40 -7.44 -4.74
CA ARG A 89 6.45 -8.26 -5.47
C ARG A 89 5.03 -7.76 -5.28
N PHE A 90 4.26 -7.65 -6.37
CA PHE A 90 2.86 -7.25 -6.32
C PHE A 90 1.96 -8.43 -6.03
N ILE A 91 1.36 -8.45 -4.84
CA ILE A 91 0.47 -9.52 -4.40
C ILE A 91 -0.96 -9.11 -4.69
N LEU A 92 -1.70 -10.01 -5.36
CA LEU A 92 -3.13 -9.86 -5.58
C LEU A 92 -3.87 -10.19 -4.29
N SER A 93 -4.72 -9.28 -3.81
CA SER A 93 -5.50 -9.51 -2.59
C SER A 93 -6.99 -9.49 -2.93
N PRO A 94 -7.62 -10.65 -3.23
CA PRO A 94 -9.04 -10.69 -3.54
C PRO A 94 -9.89 -10.34 -2.31
N HIS A 95 -11.07 -9.76 -2.54
CA HIS A 95 -11.95 -9.33 -1.45
C HIS A 95 -12.40 -10.52 -0.58
N PRO A 96 -12.47 -10.39 0.75
CA PRO A 96 -12.84 -11.50 1.64
C PRO A 96 -14.20 -12.15 1.32
N LEU A 97 -15.20 -11.34 0.95
CA LEU A 97 -16.52 -11.84 0.54
C LEU A 97 -16.46 -12.58 -0.80
N GLU A 98 -15.72 -12.03 -1.77
CA GLU A 98 -15.55 -12.66 -3.08
C GLU A 98 -14.87 -14.02 -2.91
N ASN A 99 -13.84 -14.09 -2.07
CA ASN A 99 -13.16 -15.33 -1.75
C ASN A 99 -14.08 -16.34 -1.05
N ALA A 100 -14.94 -15.89 -0.13
CA ALA A 100 -15.92 -16.75 0.54
C ALA A 100 -16.98 -17.30 -0.44
N ILE A 101 -17.52 -16.46 -1.33
CA ILE A 101 -18.48 -16.87 -2.36
C ILE A 101 -17.81 -17.83 -3.34
N LYS A 102 -16.62 -17.48 -3.84
CA LYS A 102 -15.82 -18.32 -4.75
C LYS A 102 -15.58 -19.69 -4.14
N LYS A 103 -15.14 -19.74 -2.87
CA LYS A 103 -14.92 -20.99 -2.15
C LYS A 103 -16.19 -21.83 -2.04
N ALA A 104 -17.32 -21.23 -1.67
CA ALA A 104 -18.59 -21.95 -1.56
C ALA A 104 -19.06 -22.52 -2.91
N MET A 105 -18.93 -21.75 -4.00
CA MET A 105 -19.26 -22.23 -5.35
C MET A 105 -18.32 -23.34 -5.81
N HIS A 106 -17.01 -23.18 -5.57
CA HIS A 106 -16.01 -24.20 -5.88
C HIS A 106 -16.27 -25.50 -5.11
N ASP A 107 -16.56 -25.42 -3.81
CA ASP A 107 -16.85 -26.59 -2.99
C ASP A 107 -18.10 -27.34 -3.48
N SER A 108 -19.14 -26.64 -3.95
CA SER A 108 -20.31 -27.26 -4.59
C SER A 108 -19.96 -27.91 -5.93
N TYR A 109 -19.13 -27.27 -6.75
CA TYR A 109 -18.66 -27.83 -8.02
C TYR A 109 -17.84 -29.12 -7.81
N TRP A 110 -16.92 -29.13 -6.84
CA TRP A 110 -16.11 -30.30 -6.53
C TRP A 110 -16.92 -31.48 -5.99
N LYS A 111 -18.01 -31.21 -5.26
CA LYS A 111 -18.96 -32.25 -4.84
C LYS A 111 -19.65 -32.90 -6.04
N LEU A 112 -20.19 -32.10 -6.95
CA LEU A 112 -20.82 -32.59 -8.18
C LEU A 112 -19.84 -33.41 -9.03
N LEU A 113 -18.60 -32.93 -9.20
CA LEU A 113 -17.56 -33.67 -9.93
C LEU A 113 -17.25 -35.03 -9.27
N SER A 114 -17.20 -35.06 -7.94
CA SER A 114 -16.94 -36.30 -7.20
C SER A 114 -18.11 -37.28 -7.38
N GLU A 115 -19.35 -36.80 -7.26
CA GLU A 115 -20.57 -37.59 -7.48
C GLU A 115 -20.65 -38.16 -8.91
N ASP A 116 -20.25 -37.39 -9.92
CA ASP A 116 -20.22 -37.85 -11.32
C ASP A 116 -19.18 -38.96 -11.55
N LEU A 117 -18.03 -38.87 -10.89
CA LEU A 117 -16.94 -39.84 -11.01
C LEU A 117 -17.17 -41.11 -10.16
N GLU A 118 -18.00 -41.03 -9.12
CA GLU A 118 -18.38 -42.18 -8.27
C GLU A 118 -19.51 -43.04 -8.86
N LYS A 119 -20.23 -42.55 -9.87
CA LYS A 119 -21.28 -43.31 -10.57
C LYS A 119 -20.68 -44.56 -11.25
N SER A 120 -21.52 -45.60 -11.42
CA SER A 120 -21.15 -46.83 -12.12
C SER A 120 -22.08 -47.05 -13.33
N PRO A 121 -21.63 -46.77 -14.58
CA PRO A 121 -20.28 -46.35 -14.98
C PRO A 121 -19.97 -44.87 -14.67
N PRO A 122 -18.68 -44.49 -14.52
CA PRO A 122 -18.27 -43.14 -14.20
C PRO A 122 -18.58 -42.17 -15.35
N VAL A 123 -19.04 -40.96 -15.01
CA VAL A 123 -19.38 -39.92 -15.99
C VAL A 123 -18.23 -38.92 -16.09
N TYR A 124 -17.47 -38.96 -17.19
CA TYR A 124 -16.30 -38.09 -17.40
C TYR A 124 -16.62 -36.71 -17.99
N LYS A 125 -17.89 -36.41 -18.31
CA LYS A 125 -18.30 -35.16 -18.98
C LYS A 125 -17.77 -33.91 -18.25
N THR A 126 -17.95 -33.86 -16.93
CA THR A 126 -17.53 -32.73 -16.07
C THR A 126 -16.01 -32.64 -15.96
N ALA A 127 -15.31 -33.78 -15.93
CA ALA A 127 -13.84 -33.82 -15.92
C ALA A 127 -13.22 -33.32 -17.25
N ILE A 128 -13.79 -33.72 -18.40
CA ILE A 128 -13.34 -33.25 -19.72
C ILE A 128 -13.55 -31.74 -19.85
N ALA A 129 -14.70 -31.23 -19.38
CA ALA A 129 -14.96 -29.79 -19.37
C ALA A 129 -13.91 -29.02 -18.54
N LEU A 130 -13.53 -29.54 -17.37
CA LEU A 130 -12.49 -28.92 -16.54
C LEU A 130 -11.11 -28.92 -17.21
N VAL A 131 -10.71 -30.04 -17.84
CA VAL A 131 -9.44 -30.09 -18.58
C VAL A 131 -9.44 -29.11 -19.74
N ASN A 132 -10.58 -28.93 -20.39
CA ASN A 132 -10.74 -27.91 -21.42
C ASN A 132 -10.62 -26.49 -20.87
N GLU A 133 -11.21 -26.19 -19.71
CA GLU A 133 -11.04 -24.90 -19.05
C GLU A 133 -9.55 -24.62 -18.72
N ILE A 134 -8.82 -25.62 -18.23
CA ILE A 134 -7.37 -25.51 -17.99
C ILE A 134 -6.62 -25.24 -19.31
N LYS A 135 -6.95 -25.95 -20.39
CA LYS A 135 -6.39 -25.71 -21.73
C LYS A 135 -6.62 -24.27 -22.17
N GLU A 136 -7.85 -23.77 -22.08
CA GLU A 136 -8.18 -22.40 -22.48
C GLU A 136 -7.44 -21.37 -21.61
N MET A 137 -7.30 -21.59 -20.30
CA MET A 137 -6.50 -20.71 -19.44
C MET A 137 -5.01 -20.72 -19.82
N LEU A 138 -4.46 -21.90 -20.12
CA LEU A 138 -3.08 -22.04 -20.57
C LEU A 138 -2.84 -21.28 -21.88
N LEU A 139 -3.74 -21.41 -22.85
CA LEU A 139 -3.61 -20.77 -24.17
C LEU A 139 -3.96 -19.28 -24.16
N ASN A 140 -4.93 -18.85 -23.35
CA ASN A 140 -5.47 -17.49 -23.39
C ASN A 140 -4.98 -16.59 -22.25
N GLY A 141 -3.80 -16.87 -21.69
CA GLY A 141 -3.19 -15.93 -20.74
C GLY A 141 -1.89 -16.37 -20.08
N LEU A 142 -1.69 -17.67 -19.87
CA LEU A 142 -0.52 -18.16 -19.14
C LEU A 142 0.68 -18.41 -20.06
N ILE A 143 0.47 -19.06 -21.21
CA ILE A 143 1.53 -19.30 -22.18
C ILE A 143 1.68 -18.06 -23.09
N PRO A 144 2.87 -17.43 -23.13
CA PRO A 144 3.10 -16.27 -23.98
C PRO A 144 2.76 -16.55 -25.45
N MET A 145 2.11 -15.58 -26.13
CA MET A 145 1.74 -15.69 -27.54
C MET A 145 2.92 -16.06 -28.46
N ARG A 146 4.13 -15.59 -28.10
CA ARG A 146 5.39 -15.88 -28.82
C ARG A 146 5.85 -17.34 -28.75
N ASP A 147 5.32 -18.17 -27.84
CA ASP A 147 5.72 -19.57 -27.69
C ASP A 147 4.77 -20.50 -28.43
N GLU A 148 4.71 -20.34 -29.76
CA GLU A 148 3.82 -21.10 -30.65
C GLU A 148 4.02 -22.61 -30.52
N LYS A 149 5.28 -23.05 -30.32
CA LYS A 149 5.60 -24.47 -30.17
C LYS A 149 4.85 -25.08 -28.98
N ARG A 150 4.94 -24.47 -27.79
CA ARG A 150 4.25 -24.98 -26.59
C ARG A 150 2.74 -24.84 -26.70
N ARG A 151 2.25 -23.75 -27.29
CA ARG A 151 0.80 -23.56 -27.53
C ARG A 151 0.23 -24.67 -28.41
N ASN A 152 0.92 -25.01 -29.50
CA ASN A 152 0.51 -26.09 -30.41
C ASN A 152 0.54 -27.46 -29.72
N GLU A 153 1.57 -27.72 -28.90
CA GLU A 153 1.68 -28.96 -28.12
C GLU A 153 0.52 -29.12 -27.11
N VAL A 154 0.19 -28.04 -26.38
CA VAL A 154 -0.94 -28.02 -25.44
C VAL A 154 -2.27 -28.17 -26.18
N ALA A 155 -2.46 -27.45 -27.28
CA ALA A 155 -3.68 -27.50 -28.07
C ALA A 155 -3.97 -28.91 -28.62
N ALA A 156 -2.92 -29.60 -29.08
CA ALA A 156 -3.01 -30.95 -29.62
C ALA A 156 -3.22 -32.01 -28.53
N ARG A 157 -2.50 -31.94 -27.40
CA ARG A 157 -2.58 -32.98 -26.36
C ARG A 157 -3.86 -32.92 -25.54
N LEU A 158 -4.40 -31.71 -25.32
CA LEU A 158 -5.61 -31.47 -24.53
C LEU A 158 -6.84 -31.20 -25.43
N ASP A 159 -6.91 -31.80 -26.61
CA ASP A 159 -8.08 -31.65 -27.50
C ASP A 159 -9.33 -32.37 -26.94
N ILE A 160 -10.47 -31.66 -26.89
CA ILE A 160 -11.72 -32.20 -26.34
C ILE A 160 -12.14 -33.47 -27.09
N ASN A 161 -12.07 -33.47 -28.43
CA ASN A 161 -12.58 -34.58 -29.23
C ASN A 161 -11.68 -35.81 -29.04
N THR A 162 -10.36 -35.61 -28.97
CA THR A 162 -9.42 -36.68 -28.65
C THR A 162 -9.69 -37.27 -27.27
N LEU A 163 -9.90 -36.42 -26.25
CA LEU A 163 -10.19 -36.88 -24.89
C LEU A 163 -11.53 -37.63 -24.81
N GLN A 164 -12.57 -37.16 -25.50
CA GLN A 164 -13.86 -37.86 -25.56
C GLN A 164 -13.71 -39.24 -26.22
N ASN A 165 -13.00 -39.33 -27.34
CA ASN A 165 -12.74 -40.60 -28.02
C ASN A 165 -11.95 -41.59 -27.13
N GLU A 166 -10.92 -41.11 -26.42
CA GLU A 166 -10.15 -41.93 -25.47
C GLU A 166 -11.01 -42.46 -24.31
N VAL A 167 -12.01 -41.67 -23.86
CA VAL A 167 -12.99 -42.10 -22.84
C VAL A 167 -13.95 -43.16 -23.38
N GLU A 168 -14.51 -42.94 -24.56
CA GLU A 168 -15.46 -43.87 -25.19
C GLU A 168 -14.84 -45.23 -25.49
N GLN A 169 -13.55 -45.25 -25.83
CA GLN A 169 -12.78 -46.48 -26.05
C GLN A 169 -12.27 -47.13 -24.75
N GLY A 170 -12.40 -46.46 -23.61
CA GLY A 170 -11.91 -46.95 -22.31
C GLY A 170 -10.38 -46.96 -22.17
N GLU A 171 -9.67 -46.25 -23.04
CA GLU A 171 -8.20 -46.21 -23.10
C GLU A 171 -7.58 -44.99 -22.39
N MET A 172 -8.41 -44.08 -21.86
CA MET A 172 -7.93 -42.82 -21.29
C MET A 172 -6.97 -43.03 -20.09
N ASN A 173 -5.72 -42.60 -20.27
CA ASN A 173 -4.73 -42.57 -19.20
C ASN A 173 -4.64 -41.18 -18.54
N VAL A 174 -5.39 -41.00 -17.46
CA VAL A 174 -5.47 -39.73 -16.73
C VAL A 174 -4.11 -39.31 -16.13
N ALA A 175 -3.30 -40.25 -15.67
CA ALA A 175 -1.99 -39.95 -15.09
C ALA A 175 -1.03 -39.34 -16.13
N THR A 176 -1.09 -39.78 -17.39
CA THR A 176 -0.30 -39.20 -18.48
C THR A 176 -0.72 -37.77 -18.81
N ILE A 177 -2.03 -37.50 -18.85
CA ILE A 177 -2.57 -36.16 -19.11
C ILE A 177 -2.20 -35.20 -17.97
N ALA A 178 -2.40 -35.62 -16.72
CA ALA A 178 -2.03 -34.82 -15.55
C ALA A 178 -0.52 -34.56 -15.49
N SER A 179 0.31 -35.57 -15.80
CA SER A 179 1.77 -35.40 -15.88
C SER A 179 2.17 -34.37 -16.94
N PHE A 180 1.50 -34.36 -18.09
CA PHE A 180 1.73 -33.37 -19.14
C PHE A 180 1.40 -31.95 -18.64
N ILE A 181 0.23 -31.76 -18.02
CA ILE A 181 -0.19 -30.46 -17.48
C ILE A 181 0.81 -29.98 -16.40
N LEU A 182 1.23 -30.85 -15.48
CA LEU A 182 2.20 -30.51 -14.43
C LEU A 182 3.58 -30.14 -15.01
N ASN A 183 4.00 -30.78 -16.10
CA ASN A 183 5.24 -30.40 -16.78
C ASN A 183 5.12 -29.01 -17.41
N VAL A 184 3.96 -28.68 -18.01
CA VAL A 184 3.69 -27.33 -18.50
C VAL A 184 3.73 -26.33 -17.35
N PHE A 185 3.07 -26.62 -16.22
CA PHE A 185 3.10 -25.76 -15.02
C PHE A 185 4.51 -25.49 -14.53
N THR A 186 5.34 -26.53 -14.41
CA THR A 186 6.75 -26.40 -13.98
C THR A 186 7.54 -25.45 -14.89
N SER A 187 7.19 -25.36 -16.17
CA SER A 187 7.88 -24.49 -17.13
C SER A 187 7.46 -23.02 -17.07
N ILE A 188 6.29 -22.70 -16.50
CA ILE A 188 5.70 -21.35 -16.52
C ILE A 188 5.53 -20.72 -15.13
N CYS A 189 5.52 -21.54 -14.06
CA CYS A 189 5.34 -21.05 -12.69
C CYS A 189 6.62 -20.46 -12.10
N ALA A 190 6.48 -19.73 -10.99
CA ALA A 190 7.63 -19.27 -10.23
C ALA A 190 8.33 -20.46 -9.50
N PRO A 191 9.68 -20.44 -9.34
CA PRO A 191 10.43 -21.57 -8.76
C PRO A 191 9.98 -21.99 -7.35
N HIS A 192 9.38 -21.07 -6.59
CA HIS A 192 8.87 -21.39 -5.25
C HIS A 192 7.63 -22.31 -5.26
N ARG A 193 6.99 -22.54 -6.42
CA ARG A 193 5.85 -23.45 -6.60
C ARG A 193 6.28 -24.89 -6.90
N ASP A 194 7.55 -25.12 -7.25
CA ASP A 194 8.07 -26.47 -7.57
C ASP A 194 7.79 -27.55 -6.50
N PRO A 195 7.90 -27.26 -5.18
CA PRO A 195 7.59 -28.25 -4.16
C PRO A 195 6.11 -28.67 -4.17
N GLU A 196 5.22 -27.71 -4.41
CA GLU A 196 3.77 -27.94 -4.47
C GLU A 196 3.40 -28.77 -5.71
N ILE A 197 4.00 -28.47 -6.86
CA ILE A 197 3.82 -29.26 -8.09
C ILE A 197 4.31 -30.70 -7.90
N LYS A 198 5.45 -30.90 -7.22
CA LYS A 198 5.95 -32.24 -6.88
C LYS A 198 4.98 -33.01 -5.99
N GLN A 199 4.41 -32.37 -4.98
CA GLN A 199 3.41 -32.99 -4.11
C GLN A 199 2.15 -33.42 -4.88
N ILE A 200 1.70 -32.63 -5.85
CA ILE A 200 0.57 -33.01 -6.73
C ILE A 200 0.96 -34.21 -7.60
N LYS A 201 2.21 -34.24 -8.08
CA LYS A 201 2.74 -35.35 -8.90
C LYS A 201 2.83 -36.67 -8.14
N GLU A 202 3.11 -36.63 -6.84
CA GLU A 202 3.21 -37.80 -5.96
C GLU A 202 1.83 -38.35 -5.56
N ASN A 203 0.78 -37.52 -5.57
CA ASN A 203 -0.57 -37.89 -5.10
C ASN A 203 -1.61 -38.05 -6.22
N MET A 204 -1.24 -38.70 -7.33
CA MET A 204 -2.13 -38.87 -8.51
C MET A 204 -3.25 -39.91 -8.33
N HIS A 205 -3.33 -40.61 -7.20
CA HIS A 205 -4.21 -41.76 -7.03
C HIS A 205 -5.71 -41.41 -6.92
N ASN A 206 -6.04 -40.18 -6.50
CA ASN A 206 -7.43 -39.73 -6.36
C ASN A 206 -7.77 -38.71 -7.45
N LEU A 207 -8.58 -39.14 -8.41
CA LEU A 207 -8.92 -38.35 -9.60
C LEU A 207 -9.65 -37.02 -9.27
N PRO A 208 -10.73 -36.99 -8.46
CA PRO A 208 -11.35 -35.72 -8.04
C PRO A 208 -10.36 -34.74 -7.40
N ILE A 209 -9.50 -35.22 -6.49
CA ILE A 209 -8.51 -34.38 -5.81
C ILE A 209 -7.45 -33.87 -6.79
N LEU A 210 -7.00 -34.71 -7.72
CA LEU A 210 -6.03 -34.32 -8.74
C LEU A 210 -6.58 -33.20 -9.63
N LEU A 211 -7.80 -33.33 -10.12
CA LEU A 211 -8.46 -32.32 -10.96
C LEU A 211 -8.64 -31.00 -10.21
N ARG A 212 -9.02 -31.06 -8.92
CA ARG A 212 -9.07 -29.89 -8.04
C ARG A 212 -7.70 -29.21 -7.91
N ASN A 213 -6.66 -29.98 -7.60
CA ASN A 213 -5.31 -29.46 -7.42
C ASN A 213 -4.76 -28.83 -8.70
N LEU A 214 -5.06 -29.40 -9.88
CA LEU A 214 -4.66 -28.82 -11.16
C LEU A 214 -5.33 -27.47 -11.41
N MET A 215 -6.63 -27.34 -11.15
CA MET A 215 -7.34 -26.07 -11.30
C MET A 215 -6.85 -25.02 -10.29
N GLU A 216 -6.71 -25.38 -9.01
CA GLU A 216 -6.18 -24.47 -7.98
C GLU A 216 -4.74 -24.03 -8.30
N MET A 217 -3.89 -24.91 -8.84
CA MET A 217 -2.56 -24.56 -9.30
C MET A 217 -2.60 -23.62 -10.53
N THR A 218 -3.55 -23.82 -11.45
CA THR A 218 -3.73 -22.93 -12.60
C THR A 218 -4.05 -21.50 -12.15
N ASP A 219 -4.93 -21.34 -11.15
CA ASP A 219 -5.25 -20.05 -10.52
C ASP A 219 -4.00 -19.40 -9.91
N LYS A 220 -3.21 -20.17 -9.16
CA LYS A 220 -1.96 -19.72 -8.54
C LYS A 220 -0.92 -19.25 -9.57
N ILE A 221 -0.79 -19.96 -10.69
CA ILE A 221 0.10 -19.58 -11.79
C ILE A 221 -0.38 -18.29 -12.46
N LYS A 222 -1.70 -18.09 -12.58
CA LYS A 222 -2.27 -16.84 -13.09
C LYS A 222 -1.85 -15.64 -12.22
N GLU A 223 -1.92 -15.77 -10.90
CA GLU A 223 -1.44 -14.74 -9.97
C GLU A 223 0.06 -14.47 -10.16
N ASP A 224 0.87 -15.52 -10.33
CA ASP A 224 2.31 -15.40 -10.56
C ASP A 224 2.62 -14.64 -11.86
N VAL A 225 1.88 -14.92 -12.95
CA VAL A 225 2.03 -14.24 -14.25
C VAL A 225 1.64 -12.76 -14.15
N VAL A 226 0.55 -12.42 -13.45
CA VAL A 226 0.12 -11.03 -13.26
C VAL A 226 1.15 -10.27 -12.41
N SER A 227 1.57 -10.84 -11.29
CA SER A 227 2.64 -10.30 -10.42
C SER A 227 3.90 -9.99 -11.23
N PHE A 228 4.37 -10.97 -12.02
CA PHE A 228 5.54 -10.82 -12.86
C PHE A 228 5.38 -9.69 -13.90
N LYS A 229 4.21 -9.57 -14.53
CA LYS A 229 3.95 -8.50 -15.50
C LYS A 229 3.92 -7.11 -14.85
N LEU A 230 3.36 -7.00 -13.65
CA LEU A 230 3.38 -5.75 -12.87
C LEU A 230 4.81 -5.38 -12.45
N GLU A 231 5.63 -6.37 -12.08
CA GLU A 231 7.04 -6.18 -11.77
C GLU A 231 7.84 -5.70 -13.00
N MET A 232 7.57 -6.26 -14.18
CA MET A 232 8.20 -5.83 -15.43
C MET A 232 7.81 -4.42 -15.86
N ARG A 233 6.60 -3.96 -15.48
CA ARG A 233 6.05 -2.63 -15.78
C ARG A 233 5.92 -1.76 -14.53
N ARG A 234 6.86 -1.92 -13.58
CA ARG A 234 6.82 -1.30 -12.26
C ARG A 234 6.62 0.22 -12.32
N ASP A 235 7.30 0.89 -13.24
CA ASP A 235 7.20 2.35 -13.38
C ASP A 235 5.79 2.80 -13.78
N GLU A 236 5.12 2.05 -14.65
CA GLU A 236 3.73 2.32 -15.05
C GLU A 236 2.76 2.08 -13.90
N VAL A 237 3.00 1.06 -13.07
CA VAL A 237 2.20 0.79 -11.86
C VAL A 237 2.33 1.94 -10.86
N ILE A 238 3.55 2.40 -10.60
CA ILE A 238 3.82 3.53 -9.70
C ILE A 238 3.15 4.79 -10.23
N GLU A 239 3.23 5.05 -11.53
CA GLU A 239 2.60 6.22 -12.15
C GLU A 239 1.07 6.16 -12.09
N ALA A 240 0.47 5.01 -12.38
CA ALA A 240 -0.98 4.82 -12.23
C ALA A 240 -1.45 5.05 -10.78
N ALA A 241 -0.69 4.59 -9.79
CA ALA A 241 -0.97 4.86 -8.38
C ALA A 241 -0.86 6.35 -8.02
N ARG A 242 0.14 7.08 -8.54
CA ARG A 242 0.25 8.53 -8.37
C ARG A 242 -0.90 9.30 -9.01
N MET A 243 -1.33 8.86 -10.19
CA MET A 243 -2.47 9.45 -10.88
C MET A 243 -3.77 9.26 -10.10
N TYR A 244 -3.89 8.15 -9.35
CA TYR A 244 -5.00 7.93 -8.42
C TYR A 244 -4.98 8.96 -7.28
N GLU A 245 -3.83 9.16 -6.62
CA GLU A 245 -3.66 10.16 -5.57
C GLU A 245 -3.95 11.59 -6.04
N LYS A 246 -3.43 11.96 -7.22
CA LYS A 246 -3.66 13.28 -7.83
C LYS A 246 -5.14 13.52 -8.07
N HIS A 247 -5.84 12.53 -8.62
CA HIS A 247 -7.27 12.63 -8.89
C HIS A 247 -8.11 12.75 -7.61
N ASP A 248 -7.73 12.04 -6.55
CA ASP A 248 -8.42 12.14 -5.25
C ASP A 248 -8.23 13.53 -4.62
N LEU A 249 -7.02 14.11 -4.71
CA LEU A 249 -6.76 15.47 -4.26
C LEU A 249 -7.61 16.50 -5.04
N GLU A 250 -7.65 16.37 -6.37
CA GLU A 250 -8.47 17.23 -7.23
C GLU A 250 -9.96 17.12 -6.89
N SER A 251 -10.45 15.90 -6.68
CA SER A 251 -11.82 15.62 -6.25
C SER A 251 -12.10 16.26 -4.88
N SER A 252 -11.16 16.17 -3.95
CA SER A 252 -11.26 16.79 -2.63
C SER A 252 -11.40 18.32 -2.68
N PHE A 253 -10.81 19.00 -3.67
CA PHE A 253 -11.00 20.45 -3.84
C PHE A 253 -12.43 20.83 -4.25
N THR A 254 -13.16 19.94 -4.92
CA THR A 254 -14.56 20.19 -5.29
C THR A 254 -15.49 20.07 -4.08
N VAL A 255 -15.15 19.19 -3.15
CA VAL A 255 -15.95 18.90 -1.94
C VAL A 255 -15.67 19.92 -0.84
N VAL A 256 -14.39 20.26 -0.61
CA VAL A 256 -13.97 21.12 0.50
C VAL A 256 -13.71 22.54 0.00
N LYS A 257 -14.71 23.41 0.19
CA LYS A 257 -14.60 24.84 -0.13
C LYS A 257 -13.39 25.49 0.56
N GLY A 258 -12.57 26.23 -0.18
CA GLY A 258 -11.40 26.92 0.38
C GLY A 258 -10.14 26.06 0.51
N ALA A 259 -10.21 24.75 0.25
CA ALA A 259 -9.06 23.85 0.43
C ALA A 259 -7.94 24.16 -0.56
N LYS A 260 -8.29 24.45 -1.81
CA LYS A 260 -7.33 24.79 -2.87
C LYS A 260 -6.63 26.10 -2.54
N GLU A 261 -7.36 27.15 -2.19
CA GLU A 261 -6.82 28.47 -1.85
C GLU A 261 -5.89 28.39 -0.64
N LYS A 262 -6.27 27.62 0.39
CA LYS A 262 -5.42 27.37 1.56
C LYS A 262 -4.12 26.67 1.16
N LEU A 263 -4.18 25.71 0.25
CA LEU A 263 -3.00 24.99 -0.23
C LEU A 263 -2.10 25.88 -1.10
N GLU A 264 -2.66 26.62 -2.05
CA GLU A 264 -1.90 27.58 -2.87
C GLU A 264 -1.25 28.67 -2.00
N GLY A 265 -1.96 29.15 -0.98
CA GLY A 265 -1.43 30.10 0.01
C GLY A 265 -0.29 29.51 0.84
N TRP A 266 -0.39 28.24 1.24
CA TRP A 266 0.71 27.54 1.92
C TRP A 266 1.96 27.44 1.03
N ILE A 267 1.80 27.02 -0.24
CA ILE A 267 2.92 26.92 -1.20
C ILE A 267 3.58 28.29 -1.39
N ARG A 268 2.79 29.36 -1.56
CA ARG A 268 3.29 30.73 -1.72
C ARG A 268 4.11 31.18 -0.51
N ASN A 269 3.61 30.97 0.70
CA ASN A 269 4.33 31.31 1.94
C ASN A 269 5.67 30.56 2.06
N VAL A 270 5.72 29.28 1.70
CA VAL A 270 6.97 28.51 1.69
C VAL A 270 7.94 29.05 0.64
N TYR A 271 7.44 29.38 -0.55
CA TYR A 271 8.24 30.01 -1.61
C TYR A 271 8.82 31.35 -1.15
N GLU A 272 7.99 32.25 -0.60
CA GLU A 272 8.44 33.57 -0.13
C GLU A 272 9.55 33.49 0.92
N LYS A 273 9.48 32.51 1.82
CA LYS A 273 10.52 32.25 2.84
C LYS A 273 11.80 31.65 2.29
N THR A 274 11.80 31.15 1.07
CA THR A 274 12.95 30.49 0.44
C THR A 274 13.41 31.15 -0.83
N ALA A 275 12.75 32.22 -1.28
CA ALA A 275 13.04 32.90 -2.53
C ALA A 275 14.50 33.35 -2.58
N GLU A 276 15.13 33.13 -3.73
CA GLU A 276 16.53 33.48 -3.97
C GLU A 276 16.62 34.57 -5.05
N GLU A 277 17.66 35.40 -4.98
CA GLU A 277 17.95 36.38 -6.03
C GLU A 277 18.30 35.65 -7.33
N GLY A 278 17.52 35.89 -8.39
CA GLY A 278 17.67 35.19 -9.68
C GLY A 278 16.76 33.97 -9.86
N ASP A 279 15.74 33.81 -9.01
CA ASP A 279 14.59 32.94 -9.31
C ASP A 279 13.90 33.40 -10.60
N SER A 280 13.78 32.49 -11.58
CA SER A 280 13.14 32.74 -12.87
C SER A 280 12.35 31.52 -13.32
N MET A 281 11.56 31.69 -14.39
CA MET A 281 10.79 30.60 -14.99
C MET A 281 11.69 29.45 -15.48
N ASP A 282 12.92 29.72 -15.89
CA ASP A 282 13.88 28.70 -16.37
C ASP A 282 14.33 27.76 -15.24
N LYS A 283 14.27 28.21 -13.97
CA LYS A 283 14.68 27.45 -12.79
C LYS A 283 13.50 26.85 -12.01
N VAL A 284 12.29 26.85 -12.56
CA VAL A 284 11.08 26.43 -11.82
C VAL A 284 11.21 25.03 -11.23
N LYS A 285 11.88 24.09 -11.93
CA LYS A 285 12.14 22.75 -11.39
C LYS A 285 12.96 22.78 -10.10
N GLU A 286 13.99 23.62 -10.03
CA GLU A 286 14.84 23.79 -8.85
C GLU A 286 14.06 24.48 -7.72
N ILE A 287 13.26 25.51 -8.06
CA ILE A 287 12.40 26.23 -7.12
C ILE A 287 11.37 25.27 -6.49
N VAL A 288 10.67 24.46 -7.30
CA VAL A 288 9.72 23.45 -6.81
C VAL A 288 10.42 22.52 -5.84
N ARG A 289 11.57 21.96 -6.23
CA ARG A 289 12.38 21.07 -5.37
C ARG A 289 12.74 21.70 -4.03
N ARG A 290 13.15 22.97 -4.04
CA ARG A 290 13.45 23.76 -2.83
C ARG A 290 12.21 23.96 -1.96
N VAL A 291 11.08 24.34 -2.57
CA VAL A 291 9.80 24.60 -1.89
C VAL A 291 9.25 23.33 -1.24
N VAL A 292 9.19 22.20 -1.96
CA VAL A 292 8.71 20.92 -1.41
C VAL A 292 9.56 20.49 -0.21
N ARG A 293 10.89 20.52 -0.36
CA ARG A 293 11.84 20.14 0.71
C ARG A 293 11.70 21.04 1.93
N ARG A 294 11.66 22.36 1.76
CA ARG A 294 11.48 23.28 2.89
C ARG A 294 10.11 23.10 3.54
N GLY A 295 9.07 22.93 2.74
CA GLY A 295 7.71 22.70 3.21
C GLY A 295 7.60 21.45 4.07
N PHE A 296 8.25 20.34 3.66
CA PHE A 296 8.33 19.13 4.46
C PHE A 296 9.00 19.38 5.83
N ILE A 297 10.16 20.05 5.86
CA ILE A 297 10.84 20.39 7.13
C ILE A 297 9.99 21.30 8.02
N GLN A 298 9.26 22.27 7.43
CA GLN A 298 8.32 23.11 8.19
C GLN A 298 7.17 22.27 8.79
N ASN A 299 6.66 21.28 8.07
CA ASN A 299 5.60 20.39 8.58
C ASN A 299 6.06 19.56 9.79
N LEU A 300 7.35 19.23 9.91
CA LEU A 300 7.89 18.56 11.10
C LEU A 300 7.80 19.42 12.38
N SER A 301 7.70 20.73 12.21
CA SER A 301 7.57 21.72 13.30
C SER A 301 6.12 22.17 13.52
N ALA A 302 5.16 21.59 12.80
CA ALA A 302 3.74 21.95 12.92
C ALA A 302 3.22 21.73 14.35
N SER A 303 2.44 22.71 14.84
CA SER A 303 1.84 22.63 16.18
C SER A 303 0.51 21.88 16.14
N SER A 304 -0.22 21.98 15.03
CA SER A 304 -1.49 21.32 14.80
C SER A 304 -1.51 20.60 13.45
N ILE A 305 -2.34 19.55 13.36
CA ILE A 305 -2.63 18.85 12.10
C ILE A 305 -3.24 19.81 11.06
N SER A 306 -3.94 20.86 11.52
CA SER A 306 -4.51 21.90 10.65
C SER A 306 -3.48 22.71 9.88
N ASP A 307 -2.24 22.73 10.36
CA ASP A 307 -1.11 23.47 9.78
C ASP A 307 -0.45 22.67 8.66
N ILE A 308 -0.67 21.34 8.66
CA ILE A 308 -0.19 20.45 7.62
C ILE A 308 -1.14 20.54 6.41
N PRO A 309 -0.61 20.89 5.23
CA PRO A 309 -1.41 21.01 3.99
C PRO A 309 -1.99 19.67 3.56
N PHE A 310 -3.10 19.72 2.80
CA PHE A 310 -3.93 18.56 2.48
C PHE A 310 -3.17 17.40 1.81
N HIS A 311 -2.34 17.69 0.82
CA HIS A 311 -1.60 16.69 0.04
C HIS A 311 -0.45 16.02 0.81
N TRP A 312 -0.13 16.49 2.02
CA TRP A 312 0.80 15.83 2.94
C TRP A 312 0.10 15.01 4.03
N ARG A 313 -1.24 15.00 4.07
CA ARG A 313 -1.98 14.31 5.15
C ARG A 313 -2.04 12.79 4.99
N LEU A 314 -1.78 12.26 3.79
CA LEU A 314 -1.61 10.83 3.60
C LEU A 314 -0.39 10.32 4.40
N ASP A 315 0.66 11.15 4.47
CA ASP A 315 1.90 10.90 5.22
C ASP A 315 1.84 11.38 6.69
N LEU A 316 0.66 11.65 7.25
CA LEU A 316 0.55 12.32 8.56
C LEU A 316 1.21 11.51 9.69
N LYS A 317 1.09 10.19 9.66
CA LYS A 317 1.67 9.32 10.71
C LYS A 317 3.20 9.38 10.66
N GLU A 318 3.73 9.36 9.45
CA GLU A 318 5.16 9.40 9.14
C GLU A 318 5.74 10.77 9.51
N ILE A 319 5.06 11.87 9.14
CA ILE A 319 5.42 13.23 9.54
C ILE A 319 5.43 13.38 11.06
N GLN A 320 4.44 12.81 11.77
CA GLN A 320 4.41 12.83 13.23
C GLN A 320 5.57 12.04 13.85
N HIS A 321 5.87 10.86 13.30
CA HIS A 321 7.03 10.08 13.73
C HIS A 321 8.34 10.87 13.52
N PHE A 322 8.53 11.44 12.34
CA PHE A 322 9.71 12.27 12.03
C PHE A 322 9.80 13.55 12.87
N SER A 323 8.66 14.14 13.25
CA SER A 323 8.62 15.28 14.18
C SER A 323 9.14 14.90 15.57
N LEU A 324 8.79 13.72 16.07
CA LEU A 324 9.30 13.19 17.35
C LEU A 324 10.79 12.88 17.26
N GLU A 325 11.23 12.23 16.17
CA GLU A 325 12.64 11.95 15.90
C GLU A 325 13.49 13.23 15.84
N ARG A 326 13.01 14.25 15.11
CA ARG A 326 13.60 15.59 15.07
C ARG A 326 13.75 16.17 16.47
N ARG A 327 12.67 16.13 17.28
CA ARG A 327 12.68 16.66 18.65
C ARG A 327 13.69 15.91 19.52
N ARG A 328 13.74 14.58 19.42
CA ARG A 328 14.71 13.74 20.13
C ARG A 328 16.14 14.18 19.84
N ILE A 329 16.49 14.31 18.55
CA ILE A 329 17.82 14.73 18.12
C ILE A 329 18.17 16.11 18.68
N ALA A 330 17.24 17.07 18.62
CA ALA A 330 17.45 18.42 19.15
C ALA A 330 17.70 18.43 20.66
N LEU A 331 16.95 17.64 21.44
CA LEU A 331 17.12 17.55 22.90
C LEU A 331 18.47 16.92 23.29
N ILE A 332 18.88 15.85 22.60
CA ILE A 332 20.19 15.22 22.83
C ILE A 332 21.30 16.19 22.45
N ALA A 333 21.20 16.84 21.28
CA ALA A 333 22.21 17.78 20.83
C ALA A 333 22.39 18.96 21.81
N ALA A 334 21.28 19.54 22.28
CA ALA A 334 21.28 20.56 23.32
C ALA A 334 21.97 20.08 24.61
N SER A 335 21.64 18.87 25.07
CA SER A 335 22.21 18.29 26.29
C SER A 335 23.72 18.04 26.17
N VAL A 336 24.17 17.46 25.04
CA VAL A 336 25.59 17.21 24.77
C VAL A 336 26.36 18.52 24.60
N TYR A 337 25.76 19.54 23.99
CA TYR A 337 26.37 20.86 23.86
C TYR A 337 26.61 21.53 25.21
N LEU A 338 25.61 21.49 26.08
CA LEU A 338 25.70 22.01 27.44
C LEU A 338 26.78 21.26 28.23
N LEU A 339 26.80 19.93 28.15
CA LEU A 339 27.83 19.12 28.79
C LEU A 339 29.24 19.46 28.30
N ASN A 340 29.43 19.57 26.98
CA ASN A 340 30.70 19.97 26.36
C ASN A 340 31.14 21.39 26.74
N SER A 341 30.21 22.30 27.04
CA SER A 341 30.54 23.65 27.51
C SER A 341 31.12 23.69 28.92
N ILE A 342 30.86 22.65 29.72
CA ILE A 342 31.35 22.50 31.10
C ILE A 342 32.61 21.65 31.11
N HIS A 343 32.53 20.48 30.48
CA HIS A 343 33.63 19.52 30.39
C HIS A 343 33.74 19.02 28.95
N PRO A 344 34.74 19.50 28.17
CA PRO A 344 34.93 19.08 26.79
C PRO A 344 35.13 17.56 26.71
N LEU A 345 34.15 16.85 26.15
CA LEU A 345 34.18 15.39 26.07
C LEU A 345 35.23 14.94 25.06
N HIS A 346 36.15 14.08 25.48
CA HIS A 346 37.04 13.35 24.56
C HIS A 346 36.25 12.38 23.68
N SER A 347 36.82 12.02 22.52
CA SER A 347 36.14 11.17 21.51
C SER A 347 35.63 9.82 22.07
N GLN A 348 36.35 9.22 23.03
CA GLN A 348 35.95 7.97 23.68
C GLN A 348 34.75 8.14 24.63
N SER A 349 34.65 9.28 25.32
CA SER A 349 33.51 9.59 26.17
C SER A 349 32.26 9.89 25.33
N GLN A 350 32.44 10.57 24.19
CA GLN A 350 31.35 10.81 23.24
C GLN A 350 30.82 9.51 22.64
N SER A 351 31.71 8.58 22.24
CA SER A 351 31.31 7.31 21.63
C SER A 351 30.57 6.37 22.57
N SER A 352 30.70 6.54 23.90
CA SER A 352 29.94 5.76 24.89
C SER A 352 28.68 6.48 25.38
N LEU A 353 28.73 7.81 25.57
CA LEU A 353 27.60 8.58 26.09
C LEU A 353 26.47 8.73 25.06
N ILE A 354 26.81 9.07 23.81
CA ILE A 354 25.81 9.39 22.79
C ILE A 354 24.87 8.21 22.51
N PRO A 355 25.35 6.97 22.31
CA PRO A 355 24.46 5.82 22.16
C PRO A 355 23.54 5.59 23.37
N ARG A 356 24.03 5.84 24.60
CA ARG A 356 23.20 5.75 25.81
C ARG A 356 22.09 6.78 25.82
N LEU A 357 22.39 8.05 25.49
CA LEU A 357 21.39 9.11 25.41
C LEU A 357 20.35 8.86 24.31
N VAL A 358 20.79 8.33 23.16
CA VAL A 358 19.89 7.93 22.07
C VAL A 358 18.97 6.79 22.53
N SER A 359 19.50 5.81 23.26
CA SER A 359 18.71 4.69 23.81
C SER A 359 17.69 5.16 24.85
N LEU A 360 18.09 6.00 25.81
CA LEU A 360 17.20 6.54 26.85
C LEU A 360 16.02 7.33 26.28
N SER A 361 16.23 7.97 25.13
CA SER A 361 15.22 8.80 24.48
C SER A 361 14.49 8.12 23.32
N HIS A 362 14.72 6.81 23.10
CA HIS A 362 14.17 6.07 21.97
C HIS A 362 12.63 6.16 21.88
N HIS A 363 11.96 6.10 23.03
CA HIS A 363 10.49 6.13 23.13
C HIS A 363 9.92 7.52 23.46
N LEU A 364 10.57 8.60 23.03
CA LEU A 364 10.11 9.97 23.27
C LEU A 364 8.69 10.20 22.76
N SER A 365 7.82 10.63 23.66
CA SER A 365 6.43 11.03 23.40
C SER A 365 6.15 12.41 24.02
N LYS A 366 4.92 12.90 23.90
CA LYS A 366 4.50 14.13 24.57
C LYS A 366 4.37 13.95 26.09
N ASP A 367 4.08 12.74 26.55
CA ASP A 367 3.69 12.46 27.93
C ASP A 367 4.89 12.14 28.82
N ASN A 368 5.97 11.59 28.25
CA ASN A 368 7.17 11.16 28.98
C ASN A 368 8.38 12.08 28.79
N ILE A 369 8.20 13.26 28.19
CA ILE A 369 9.31 14.17 27.87
C ILE A 369 10.11 14.58 29.11
N ASN A 370 9.43 14.82 30.24
CA ASN A 370 10.09 15.22 31.49
C ASN A 370 10.91 14.06 32.07
N ASP A 371 10.35 12.85 32.13
CA ASP A 371 11.03 11.66 32.65
C ASP A 371 12.29 11.31 31.85
N ILE A 372 12.21 11.46 30.52
CA ILE A 372 13.35 11.24 29.63
C ILE A 372 14.42 12.32 29.89
N LEU A 373 14.03 13.59 30.03
CA LEU A 373 14.99 14.66 30.30
C LEU A 373 15.63 14.53 31.68
N ASP A 374 14.90 14.04 32.68
CA ASP A 374 15.47 13.68 33.97
C ASP A 374 16.50 12.57 33.84
N SER A 375 16.19 11.51 33.08
CA SER A 375 17.13 10.41 32.82
C SER A 375 18.38 10.88 32.06
N VAL A 376 18.22 11.75 31.06
CA VAL A 376 19.32 12.38 30.30
C VAL A 376 20.17 13.27 31.22
N TYR A 377 19.53 14.06 32.09
CA TYR A 377 20.22 14.87 33.09
C TYR A 377 21.08 13.98 34.01
N MET A 378 20.52 12.89 34.54
CA MET A 378 21.23 12.00 35.46
C MET A 378 22.47 11.38 34.80
N GLU A 379 22.36 11.00 33.52
CA GLU A 379 23.49 10.45 32.76
C GLU A 379 24.57 11.52 32.49
N CYS A 380 24.18 12.75 32.16
CA CYS A 380 25.12 13.86 32.00
C CYS A 380 25.79 14.25 33.31
N GLU A 381 25.05 14.29 34.42
CA GLU A 381 25.58 14.56 35.76
C GLU A 381 26.58 13.49 36.18
N LYS A 382 26.28 12.22 35.92
CA LYS A 382 27.20 11.10 36.20
C LYS A 382 28.56 11.30 35.52
N VAL A 383 28.57 11.73 34.26
CA VAL A 383 29.81 12.03 33.52
C VAL A 383 30.60 13.16 34.19
N LEU A 384 29.93 14.23 34.66
CA LEU A 384 30.61 15.31 35.37
C LEU A 384 31.19 14.87 36.73
N ARG A 385 30.49 13.99 37.45
CA ARG A 385 30.97 13.40 38.71
C ARG A 385 32.22 12.55 38.48
N GLU A 386 32.20 11.67 37.48
CA GLU A 386 33.35 10.85 37.09
C GLU A 386 34.55 11.70 36.66
N ALA A 387 34.30 12.84 36.02
CA ALA A 387 35.32 13.81 35.62
C ALA A 387 35.79 14.75 36.76
N ASN A 388 35.22 14.67 37.97
CA ASN A 388 35.46 15.60 39.08
C ASN A 388 35.27 17.09 38.73
N THR A 389 34.31 17.40 37.85
CA THR A 389 34.00 18.77 37.39
C THR A 389 32.66 19.30 37.92
N LEU A 390 31.97 18.50 38.73
CA LEU A 390 30.70 18.90 39.34
C LEU A 390 30.93 19.80 40.57
N ASN A 391 30.39 21.02 40.52
CA ASN A 391 30.28 21.98 41.61
C ASN A 391 28.92 22.69 41.51
N GLU A 392 28.59 23.57 42.47
CA GLU A 392 27.28 24.25 42.51
C GLU A 392 26.97 25.03 41.21
N GLU A 393 27.97 25.70 40.63
CA GLU A 393 27.81 26.46 39.38
C GLU A 393 27.61 25.56 38.15
N THR A 394 28.34 24.44 38.05
CA THR A 394 28.23 23.52 36.92
C THR A 394 26.99 22.64 37.03
N GLU A 395 26.55 22.33 38.24
CA GLU A 395 25.29 21.64 38.49
C GLU A 395 24.09 22.48 38.03
N ASP A 396 24.06 23.77 38.37
CA ASP A 396 23.00 24.67 37.91
C ASP A 396 22.98 24.85 36.40
N LYS A 397 24.16 24.84 35.75
CA LYS A 397 24.25 24.81 34.29
C LYS A 397 23.65 23.53 33.72
N VAL A 398 24.00 22.34 34.22
CA VAL A 398 23.47 21.05 33.70
C VAL A 398 21.98 20.88 34.01
N LYS A 399 21.46 21.42 35.11
CA LYS A 399 20.02 21.39 35.44
C LYS A 399 19.14 21.98 34.34
N VAL A 400 19.68 22.85 33.48
CA VAL A 400 18.99 23.38 32.29
C VAL A 400 18.47 22.27 31.36
N ILE A 401 19.07 21.06 31.37
CA ILE A 401 18.57 19.90 30.60
C ILE A 401 17.10 19.61 30.93
N ARG A 402 16.71 19.67 32.21
CA ARG A 402 15.32 19.44 32.63
C ARG A 402 14.36 20.48 32.05
N ALA A 403 14.83 21.71 31.89
CA ALA A 403 14.06 22.81 31.33
C ALA A 403 13.88 22.72 29.80
N LEU A 404 14.55 21.78 29.10
CA LEU A 404 14.38 21.58 27.66
C LEU A 404 12.97 21.07 27.28
N SER A 405 12.16 20.63 28.24
CA SER A 405 10.75 20.29 28.00
C SER A 405 9.94 21.51 27.54
N ASN A 406 10.33 22.71 27.98
CA ASN A 406 9.75 23.96 27.54
C ASN A 406 10.16 24.27 26.09
N LYS A 407 9.17 24.57 25.24
CA LYS A 407 9.37 24.91 23.82
C LYS A 407 10.14 26.22 23.62
N ASP A 408 10.00 27.15 24.56
CA ASP A 408 10.59 28.49 24.46
C ASP A 408 12.00 28.56 25.08
N GLN A 409 12.53 27.42 25.55
CA GLN A 409 13.86 27.36 26.11
C GLN A 409 14.90 27.70 25.01
N PRO A 410 15.80 28.70 25.22
CA PRO A 410 16.65 29.22 24.14
C PRO A 410 17.59 28.20 23.49
N LEU A 411 18.13 27.27 24.26
CA LEU A 411 19.03 26.22 23.77
C LEU A 411 18.28 25.20 22.91
N ARG A 412 17.04 24.85 23.28
CA ARG A 412 16.16 24.02 22.47
C ARG A 412 15.81 24.71 21.16
N VAL A 413 15.38 25.97 21.21
CA VAL A 413 15.06 26.76 19.99
C VAL A 413 16.27 26.82 19.06
N LEU A 414 17.48 27.04 19.62
CA LEU A 414 18.72 27.05 18.85
C LEU A 414 19.02 25.69 18.21
N ALA A 415 18.91 24.60 18.98
CA ALA A 415 19.18 23.25 18.50
C ALA A 415 18.18 22.83 17.41
N GLU A 416 16.89 23.09 17.62
CA GLU A 416 15.83 22.84 16.65
C GLU A 416 16.03 23.64 15.36
N LYS A 417 16.35 24.94 15.45
CA LYS A 417 16.61 25.78 14.26
C LYS A 417 17.82 25.28 13.48
N ARG A 418 18.93 24.96 14.15
CA ARG A 418 20.14 24.43 13.49
C ARG A 418 19.88 23.07 12.86
N LEU A 419 19.05 22.24 13.50
CA LEU A 419 18.63 20.97 12.96
C LEU A 419 17.79 21.16 11.70
N ASP A 420 16.83 22.07 11.68
CA ASP A 420 16.02 22.35 10.49
C ASP A 420 16.85 22.81 9.29
N GLU A 421 17.80 23.72 9.51
CA GLU A 421 18.69 24.20 8.44
C GLU A 421 19.64 23.10 7.94
N TYR A 422 20.15 22.27 8.86
CA TYR A 422 20.98 21.14 8.48
C TYR A 422 20.16 20.06 7.73
N MET A 423 18.96 19.72 8.20
CA MET A 423 18.07 18.77 7.53
C MET A 423 17.67 19.27 6.15
N PHE A 424 17.43 20.58 5.99
CA PHE A 424 17.19 21.18 4.69
C PHE A 424 18.41 21.04 3.75
N THR A 425 19.62 21.32 4.24
CA THR A 425 20.86 21.08 3.48
C THR A 425 21.01 19.60 3.09
N LEU A 426 20.68 18.70 4.03
CA LEU A 426 20.80 17.25 3.87
C LEU A 426 19.87 16.72 2.78
N VAL A 427 18.59 17.12 2.75
CA VAL A 427 17.64 16.65 1.72
C VAL A 427 17.87 17.28 0.33
N ASN A 428 18.66 18.34 0.25
CA ASN A 428 19.10 18.93 -1.03
C ASN A 428 20.44 18.36 -1.53
N SER A 429 21.20 17.71 -0.66
CA SER A 429 22.47 17.10 -1.02
C SER A 429 22.25 15.77 -1.76
N PRO A 430 23.13 15.41 -2.72
CA PRO A 430 23.07 14.08 -3.32
C PRO A 430 23.25 13.01 -2.24
N SER A 431 22.56 11.88 -2.36
CA SER A 431 22.63 10.74 -1.42
C SER A 431 23.95 9.96 -1.52
N VAL A 432 25.07 10.65 -1.72
CA VAL A 432 26.41 10.09 -1.92
C VAL A 432 27.30 10.51 -0.75
N SER A 433 28.15 9.58 -0.29
CA SER A 433 29.13 9.85 0.76
C SER A 433 30.28 10.72 0.22
N PRO A 434 30.83 11.67 1.00
CA PRO A 434 30.46 12.01 2.37
C PRO A 434 29.29 13.00 2.45
N LEU A 435 28.44 12.84 3.47
CA LEU A 435 27.39 13.81 3.79
C LEU A 435 27.99 15.15 4.25
N PRO A 436 27.26 16.28 4.08
CA PRO A 436 27.67 17.56 4.67
C PRO A 436 27.90 17.43 6.18
N LEU A 437 28.93 18.09 6.70
CA LEU A 437 29.23 18.02 8.13
C LEU A 437 28.14 18.76 8.94
N PRO A 438 27.54 18.14 9.98
CA PRO A 438 26.56 18.81 10.81
C PRO A 438 27.21 19.94 11.65
N PRO A 439 26.56 21.12 11.72
CA PRO A 439 27.04 22.20 12.58
C PRO A 439 26.91 21.82 14.05
N SER A 440 27.74 22.40 14.93
CA SER A 440 27.50 22.34 16.38
C SER A 440 26.10 22.88 16.68
N PRO A 441 25.26 22.26 17.54
CA PRO A 441 25.55 21.15 18.46
C PRO A 441 25.35 19.73 17.89
N LEU A 442 25.07 19.58 16.60
CA LEU A 442 24.65 18.32 15.97
C LEU A 442 25.82 17.41 15.57
N THR A 443 27.04 17.95 15.50
CA THR A 443 28.25 17.23 15.06
C THR A 443 28.42 15.84 15.70
N PRO A 444 28.21 15.66 17.02
CA PRO A 444 28.39 14.35 17.67
C PRO A 444 27.33 13.31 17.25
N LEU A 445 26.21 13.74 16.65
CA LEU A 445 25.09 12.89 16.22
C LEU A 445 25.15 12.53 14.73
N SER A 446 26.30 12.70 14.08
CA SER A 446 26.49 12.51 12.63
C SER A 446 25.99 11.17 12.10
N SER A 447 26.12 10.10 12.88
CA SER A 447 25.68 8.74 12.51
C SER A 447 24.16 8.59 12.34
N LEU A 448 23.36 9.48 12.94
CA LEU A 448 21.89 9.41 12.87
C LEU A 448 21.32 9.95 11.56
N PHE A 449 22.08 10.75 10.82
CA PHE A 449 21.54 11.53 9.70
C PHE A 449 21.41 10.77 8.39
N LEU A 450 22.25 9.75 8.13
CA LEU A 450 22.17 8.98 6.88
C LEU A 450 20.86 8.17 6.77
N PRO A 451 20.45 7.38 7.78
CA PRO A 451 19.15 6.70 7.74
C PRO A 451 17.98 7.69 7.68
N LEU A 452 18.09 8.81 8.41
CA LEU A 452 17.06 9.84 8.46
C LEU A 452 16.87 10.51 7.08
N GLN A 453 17.95 10.83 6.37
CA GLN A 453 17.91 11.38 5.02
C GLN A 453 17.19 10.43 4.06
N SER A 454 17.55 9.15 4.06
CA SER A 454 16.94 8.13 3.19
C SER A 454 15.43 8.04 3.41
N ASN A 455 15.00 8.02 4.67
CA ASN A 455 13.59 7.99 5.03
C ASN A 455 12.85 9.27 4.58
N PHE A 456 13.43 10.45 4.81
CA PHE A 456 12.81 11.72 4.43
C PHE A 456 12.68 11.86 2.90
N LEU A 457 13.77 11.56 2.18
CA LEU A 457 13.81 11.70 0.73
C LEU A 457 12.74 10.85 0.04
N ARG A 458 12.39 9.70 0.60
CA ARG A 458 11.33 8.84 0.06
C ARG A 458 9.99 9.59 -0.07
N TYR A 459 9.53 10.20 1.01
CA TYR A 459 8.27 10.95 1.04
C TYR A 459 8.37 12.28 0.29
N ILE A 460 9.51 12.97 0.39
CA ILE A 460 9.76 14.22 -0.32
C ILE A 460 9.71 14.02 -1.83
N ILE A 461 10.44 13.03 -2.35
CA ILE A 461 10.52 12.75 -3.79
C ILE A 461 9.17 12.26 -4.31
N HIS A 462 8.45 11.42 -3.54
CA HIS A 462 7.09 11.02 -3.90
C HIS A 462 6.16 12.23 -4.03
N ASN A 463 6.11 13.10 -3.03
CA ASN A 463 5.27 14.30 -3.06
C ASN A 463 5.67 15.26 -4.19
N GLU A 464 6.98 15.46 -4.38
CA GLU A 464 7.55 16.28 -5.47
C GLU A 464 7.07 15.79 -6.83
N ASN A 465 7.14 14.49 -7.09
CA ASN A 465 6.75 13.91 -8.38
C ASN A 465 5.22 13.88 -8.57
N THR A 466 4.47 13.48 -7.55
CA THR A 466 3.01 13.30 -7.63
C THR A 466 2.29 14.63 -7.83
N PHE A 467 2.76 15.69 -7.16
CA PHE A 467 2.10 17.00 -7.17
C PHE A 467 2.92 18.08 -7.88
N TYR A 468 3.88 17.70 -8.72
CA TYR A 468 4.78 18.63 -9.42
C TYR A 468 4.01 19.76 -10.12
N ASP A 469 3.01 19.41 -10.94
CA ASP A 469 2.22 20.38 -11.70
C ASP A 469 1.50 21.39 -10.80
N LEU A 470 1.02 20.96 -9.63
CA LEU A 470 0.39 21.85 -8.66
C LEU A 470 1.38 22.91 -8.18
N TYR A 471 2.59 22.49 -7.79
CA TYR A 471 3.63 23.42 -7.35
C TYR A 471 4.05 24.37 -8.48
N VAL A 472 4.29 23.84 -9.69
CA VAL A 472 4.64 24.64 -10.88
C VAL A 472 3.58 25.70 -11.15
N ASN A 473 2.31 25.33 -11.16
CA ASN A 473 1.21 26.25 -11.43
C ASN A 473 1.14 27.39 -10.41
N VAL A 474 1.36 27.11 -9.13
CA VAL A 474 1.35 28.13 -8.08
C VAL A 474 2.59 29.03 -8.16
N ILE A 475 3.78 28.45 -8.29
CA ILE A 475 5.05 29.19 -8.34
C ILE A 475 5.11 30.07 -9.58
N SER A 476 4.67 29.58 -10.74
CA SER A 476 4.66 30.35 -12.00
C SER A 476 3.76 31.59 -11.90
N LYS A 477 2.60 31.48 -11.22
CA LYS A 477 1.74 32.63 -10.92
C LYS A 477 2.41 33.65 -9.99
N VAL A 478 3.24 33.19 -9.05
CA VAL A 478 3.98 34.10 -8.15
C VAL A 478 5.09 34.83 -8.90
N LEU A 479 5.82 34.12 -9.76
CA LEU A 479 6.93 34.70 -10.53
C LEU A 479 6.46 35.74 -11.55
N THR A 480 5.34 35.48 -12.24
CA THR A 480 4.73 36.42 -13.19
C THR A 480 4.28 37.72 -12.51
N LEU A 481 3.61 37.63 -11.36
CA LEU A 481 3.21 38.80 -10.56
C LEU A 481 4.37 39.63 -10.00
N ARG A 482 5.60 39.08 -9.96
CA ARG A 482 6.80 39.83 -9.52
C ARG A 482 7.51 40.54 -10.66
N GLN A 483 7.20 40.21 -11.91
CA GLN A 483 7.79 40.81 -13.11
C GLN A 483 6.97 41.98 -13.65
N GLU A 484 5.68 42.03 -13.30
CA GLU A 484 4.78 43.19 -13.45
C GLU A 484 5.02 44.20 -12.31
#